data_AF-A0A2D7REF5-F1
#
_entry.id   AF-A0A2D7REF5-F1
#
_cell.length_a   1.000
_cell.length_b   1.000
_cell.length_c   1.000
_cell.angle_alpha   90.00
_cell.angle_beta   90.00
_cell.angle_gamma   90.00
#
_symmetry.space_group_name_H-M   'P 1'
#
loop_
_entity.id
_entity.type
_entity.pdbx_description
1 polymer ?
#
loop_
_entity_poly.entity_id
_entity_poly.type
_entity_poly.pdbx_seq_one_letter_code
_entity_poly.pdbx_strand_id
1 'polypeptide(L)'
;MNHQQIKNVITYYLMNMLKSDISANHITRDVIEFNKLRGKYCGMWYKKYNIFEDIHNAKHITQINSVPDGSLCCIDNKRIPCCSHGVQLIINGENSVKHFLIQKKYQTICYNYFKIRNFDTIIQDKIKKWFLNEPWYFPKTFPSNVLLKHLLESNFCDIIYTEVNEILE
;
A
#
# COMPACT_ATOMS: atom_id res chain seq x y z
N MET A 1 13.88 -6.70 -1.42
CA MET A 1 14.13 -7.18 -0.02
C MET A 1 14.11 -8.69 -0.04
N ASN A 2 14.71 -9.39 0.94
CA ASN A 2 14.55 -10.84 1.03
C ASN A 2 13.29 -11.23 1.82
N HIS A 3 12.90 -12.50 1.69
CA HIS A 3 11.67 -13.04 2.28
C HIS A 3 11.61 -12.92 3.80
N GLN A 4 12.72 -13.23 4.47
CA GLN A 4 12.82 -13.15 5.93
C GLN A 4 12.64 -11.72 6.44
N GLN A 5 13.18 -10.72 5.73
CA GLN A 5 13.01 -9.32 6.09
C GLN A 5 11.54 -8.90 6.01
N ILE A 6 10.77 -9.40 5.02
CA ILE A 6 9.33 -9.12 4.94
C ILE A 6 8.57 -9.79 6.09
N LYS A 7 8.91 -11.03 6.47
CA LYS A 7 8.34 -11.65 7.67
C LYS A 7 8.56 -10.78 8.90
N ASN A 8 9.76 -10.25 9.08
CA ASN A 8 10.08 -9.36 10.20
C ASN A 8 9.26 -8.06 10.16
N VAL A 9 9.08 -7.45 8.99
CA VAL A 9 8.21 -6.28 8.82
C VAL A 9 6.76 -6.58 9.20
N ILE A 10 6.22 -7.73 8.78
CA ILE A 10 4.86 -8.15 9.11
C ILE A 10 4.72 -8.40 10.62
N THR A 11 5.70 -9.07 11.23
CA THR A 11 5.75 -9.26 12.69
C THR A 11 5.67 -7.93 13.42
N TYR A 12 6.45 -6.93 13.00
CA TYR A 12 6.41 -5.59 13.57
C TYR A 12 5.01 -4.98 13.53
N TYR A 13 4.36 -4.99 12.36
CA TYR A 13 3.03 -4.39 12.21
C TYR A 13 1.96 -5.14 13.03
N LEU A 14 2.03 -6.48 13.11
CA LEU A 14 1.13 -7.25 13.97
C LEU A 14 1.35 -6.93 15.45
N MET A 15 2.59 -6.93 15.93
CA MET A 15 2.88 -6.62 17.34
C MET A 15 2.44 -5.20 17.70
N ASN A 16 2.64 -4.24 16.79
CA ASN A 16 2.16 -2.87 16.95
C ASN A 16 0.62 -2.80 17.05
N MET A 17 -0.11 -3.54 16.21
CA MET A 17 -1.58 -3.64 16.31
C MET A 17 -2.04 -4.21 17.66
N LEU A 18 -1.31 -5.19 18.17
CA LEU A 18 -1.61 -5.87 19.43
C LEU A 18 -1.05 -5.15 20.66
N LYS A 19 -0.37 -4.00 20.48
CA LYS A 19 0.34 -3.27 21.54
C LYS A 19 1.26 -4.17 22.38
N SER A 20 1.89 -5.13 21.70
CA SER A 20 2.82 -6.10 22.30
C SER A 20 4.26 -5.62 22.13
N ASP A 21 5.13 -5.97 23.09
CA ASP A 21 6.54 -5.56 23.04
C ASP A 21 7.27 -6.15 21.84
N ILE A 22 8.05 -5.29 21.16
CA ILE A 22 8.95 -5.69 20.08
C ILE A 22 10.36 -5.72 20.66
N SER A 23 10.81 -6.89 21.10
CA SER A 23 12.09 -7.05 21.80
C SER A 23 13.27 -7.40 20.89
N ALA A 24 13.03 -7.70 19.61
CA ALA A 24 14.05 -8.22 18.70
C ALA A 24 14.70 -7.13 17.83
N ASN A 25 15.98 -6.84 18.08
CA ASN A 25 16.76 -5.83 17.33
C ASN A 25 16.74 -6.02 15.80
N HIS A 26 16.74 -7.27 15.32
CA HIS A 26 16.72 -7.56 13.88
C HIS A 26 15.39 -7.17 13.22
N ILE A 27 14.27 -7.26 13.94
CA ILE A 27 12.95 -6.84 13.44
C ILE A 27 12.95 -5.32 13.21
N THR A 28 13.38 -4.57 14.22
CA THR A 28 13.47 -3.10 14.13
C THR A 28 14.38 -2.66 13.00
N ARG A 29 15.55 -3.30 12.85
CA ARG A 29 16.49 -3.02 11.74
C ARG A 29 15.83 -3.22 10.37
N ASP A 30 15.15 -4.34 10.17
CA ASP A 30 14.55 -4.67 8.87
C ASP A 30 13.37 -3.74 8.53
N VAL A 31 12.62 -3.28 9.53
CA VAL A 31 11.57 -2.25 9.38
C VAL A 31 12.16 -0.89 9.00
N ILE A 32 13.27 -0.50 9.62
CA ILE A 32 13.99 0.73 9.26
C ILE A 32 14.45 0.66 7.80
N GLU A 33 15.04 -0.47 7.40
CA GLU A 33 15.51 -0.66 6.03
C GLU A 33 14.34 -0.61 5.02
N PHE A 34 13.24 -1.28 5.33
CA PHE A 34 12.03 -1.21 4.53
C PHE A 34 11.51 0.24 4.40
N ASN A 35 11.48 1.01 5.49
CA ASN A 35 11.06 2.41 5.45
C ASN A 35 12.00 3.30 4.62
N LYS A 36 13.32 3.02 4.60
CA LYS A 36 14.24 3.70 3.68
C LYS A 36 13.92 3.39 2.22
N LEU A 37 13.64 2.13 1.89
CA LEU A 37 13.24 1.73 0.53
C LEU A 37 11.92 2.40 0.12
N ARG A 38 10.91 2.39 1.00
CA ARG A 38 9.65 3.13 0.80
C ARG A 38 9.91 4.62 0.54
N GLY A 39 10.73 5.23 1.39
CA GLY A 39 11.10 6.65 1.28
C GLY A 39 11.79 6.97 -0.05
N LYS A 40 12.73 6.13 -0.47
CA LYS A 40 13.42 6.25 -1.77
C LYS A 40 12.42 6.15 -2.93
N TYR A 41 11.56 5.13 -2.93
CA TYR A 41 10.54 4.95 -3.97
C TYR A 41 9.58 6.14 -4.04
N CYS A 42 9.05 6.59 -2.89
CA CYS A 42 8.19 7.76 -2.83
C CYS A 42 8.91 9.02 -3.31
N GLY A 43 10.19 9.18 -2.96
CA GLY A 43 11.02 10.32 -3.38
C GLY A 43 11.23 10.41 -4.89
N MET A 44 11.30 9.27 -5.59
CA MET A 44 11.45 9.23 -7.06
C MET A 44 10.24 9.82 -7.81
N TRP A 45 9.04 9.69 -7.24
CA TRP A 45 7.80 10.08 -7.93
C TRP A 45 7.19 11.38 -7.41
N TYR A 46 7.35 11.68 -6.11
CA TYR A 46 6.65 12.78 -5.44
C TYR A 46 6.79 14.12 -6.16
N LYS A 47 8.01 14.46 -6.60
CA LYS A 47 8.29 15.73 -7.29
C LYS A 47 8.13 15.67 -8.81
N LYS A 48 7.89 14.48 -9.36
CA LYS A 48 7.84 14.29 -10.81
C LYS A 48 6.53 14.76 -11.41
N TYR A 49 5.42 14.58 -10.68
CA TYR A 49 4.09 15.00 -11.12
C TYR A 49 3.23 15.45 -9.95
N ASN A 50 2.50 16.56 -10.11
CA ASN A 50 1.69 17.18 -9.04
C ASN A 50 0.66 16.24 -8.41
N ILE A 51 0.12 15.28 -9.18
CA ILE A 51 -0.81 14.28 -8.66
C ILE A 51 -0.25 13.47 -7.48
N PHE A 52 1.07 13.27 -7.42
CA PHE A 52 1.68 12.46 -6.36
C PHE A 52 1.66 13.14 -5.00
N GLU A 53 1.60 14.47 -4.93
CA GLU A 53 1.38 15.19 -3.67
C GLU A 53 -0.02 14.89 -3.11
N ASP A 54 -1.04 14.90 -3.98
CA ASP A 54 -2.40 14.56 -3.60
C ASP A 54 -2.55 13.08 -3.22
N ILE A 55 -1.91 12.18 -3.98
CA ILE A 55 -1.85 10.74 -3.62
C ILE A 55 -1.12 10.53 -2.29
N HIS A 56 -0.06 11.29 -2.02
CA HIS A 56 0.76 11.14 -0.81
C HIS A 56 -0.04 11.42 0.47
N ASN A 57 -0.94 12.38 0.40
CA ASN A 57 -1.80 12.79 1.51
C ASN A 57 -3.15 12.06 1.53
N ALA A 58 -3.46 11.27 0.50
CA ALA A 58 -4.70 10.53 0.40
C ALA A 58 -4.74 9.37 1.39
N LYS A 59 -5.83 9.29 2.17
CA LYS A 59 -6.19 8.09 2.94
C LYS A 59 -6.94 7.06 2.11
N HIS A 60 -7.70 7.54 1.11
CA HIS A 60 -8.50 6.72 0.22
C HIS A 60 -8.48 7.35 -1.18
N ILE A 61 -8.43 6.51 -2.22
CA ILE A 61 -8.58 6.92 -3.61
C ILE A 61 -9.64 6.03 -4.27
N THR A 62 -10.65 6.66 -4.87
CA THR A 62 -11.63 5.94 -5.69
C THR A 62 -11.18 5.98 -7.14
N GLN A 63 -11.20 4.83 -7.80
CA GLN A 63 -10.82 4.70 -9.20
C GLN A 63 -12.05 4.43 -10.06
N ILE A 64 -12.20 5.16 -11.16
CA ILE A 64 -13.16 4.86 -12.23
C ILE A 64 -12.38 4.51 -13.50
N ASN A 65 -12.66 3.35 -14.09
CA ASN A 65 -11.95 2.80 -15.25
C ASN A 65 -12.42 3.41 -16.59
N SER A 66 -12.71 4.72 -16.57
CA SER A 66 -13.09 5.51 -17.74
C SER A 66 -12.88 6.99 -17.47
N VAL A 67 -12.81 7.78 -18.54
CA VAL A 67 -12.75 9.26 -18.50
C VAL A 67 -13.69 9.86 -19.56
N PRO A 68 -14.10 11.13 -19.46
CA PRO A 68 -14.82 11.81 -20.54
C PRO A 68 -14.03 11.86 -21.85
N ASP A 69 -14.74 11.85 -22.98
CA ASP A 69 -14.12 11.95 -24.29
C ASP A 69 -13.33 13.25 -24.46
N GLY A 70 -12.14 13.13 -25.07
CA GLY A 70 -11.27 14.27 -25.29
C GLY A 70 -10.55 14.82 -24.06
N SER A 71 -10.63 14.13 -22.92
CA SER A 71 -9.89 14.49 -21.70
C SER A 71 -8.37 14.58 -21.93
N LEU A 72 -7.72 15.46 -21.19
CA LEU A 72 -6.26 15.56 -21.11
C LEU A 72 -5.74 14.79 -19.90
N CYS A 73 -4.66 14.05 -20.08
CA CYS A 73 -3.98 13.39 -18.97
C CYS A 73 -3.22 14.41 -18.13
N CYS A 74 -3.44 14.42 -16.81
CA CYS A 74 -2.80 15.38 -15.91
C CYS A 74 -1.30 15.14 -15.68
N ILE A 75 -0.74 14.05 -16.20
CA ILE A 75 0.68 13.66 -16.01
C ILE A 75 1.53 14.12 -17.21
N ASP A 76 1.07 13.90 -18.45
CA ASP A 76 1.81 14.23 -19.66
C ASP A 76 1.12 15.27 -20.55
N ASN A 77 -0.03 15.80 -20.13
CA ASN A 77 -0.88 16.73 -20.87
C ASN A 77 -1.29 16.23 -22.26
N LYS A 78 -1.21 14.92 -22.53
CA LYS A 78 -1.65 14.33 -23.79
C LYS A 78 -3.13 14.01 -23.73
N ARG A 79 -3.80 14.19 -24.87
CA ARG A 79 -5.19 13.77 -25.05
C ARG A 79 -5.31 12.26 -24.84
N ILE A 80 -6.31 11.85 -24.09
CA ILE A 80 -6.66 10.45 -23.90
C ILE A 80 -7.50 10.04 -25.13
N PRO A 81 -7.06 9.04 -25.94
CA PRO A 81 -7.66 8.77 -27.24
C PRO A 81 -9.14 8.38 -27.19
N CYS A 82 -9.54 7.60 -26.18
CA CYS A 82 -10.94 7.31 -25.91
C CYS A 82 -11.18 7.03 -24.42
N CYS A 83 -12.44 7.04 -23.99
CA CYS A 83 -12.87 6.86 -22.61
C CYS A 83 -12.18 5.70 -21.88
N SER A 84 -12.02 4.52 -22.52
CA SER A 84 -11.48 3.31 -21.89
C SER A 84 -9.94 3.27 -21.76
N HIS A 85 -9.23 4.19 -22.42
CA HIS A 85 -7.78 4.35 -22.27
C HIS A 85 -7.39 5.26 -21.11
N GLY A 86 -8.37 5.85 -20.45
CA GLY A 86 -8.19 6.70 -19.28
C GLY A 86 -8.70 6.05 -18.00
N VAL A 87 -8.19 6.56 -16.89
CA VAL A 87 -8.65 6.26 -15.55
C VAL A 87 -8.86 7.59 -14.83
N GLN A 88 -9.98 7.71 -14.12
CA GLN A 88 -10.22 8.82 -13.21
C GLN A 88 -9.88 8.40 -11.79
N LEU A 89 -9.02 9.17 -11.13
CA LEU A 89 -8.70 9.03 -9.71
C LEU A 89 -9.41 10.15 -8.95
N ILE A 90 -10.25 9.77 -8.00
CA ILE A 90 -10.98 10.68 -7.12
C ILE A 90 -10.30 10.62 -5.75
N ILE A 91 -9.69 11.73 -5.37
CA ILE A 91 -8.94 11.88 -4.12
C ILE A 91 -9.73 12.80 -3.19
N ASN A 92 -10.17 12.25 -2.06
CA ASN A 92 -10.88 12.99 -1.03
C ASN A 92 -9.85 13.55 -0.03
N GLY A 93 -9.62 14.85 -0.08
CA GLY A 93 -8.93 15.59 0.97
C GLY A 93 -9.90 15.98 2.10
N GLU A 94 -9.37 16.62 3.15
CA GLU A 94 -10.18 17.00 4.32
C GLU A 94 -11.33 17.97 3.96
N ASN A 95 -11.11 18.86 2.98
CA ASN A 95 -12.07 19.90 2.58
C ASN A 95 -12.30 19.99 1.06
N SER A 96 -11.76 19.05 0.28
CA SER A 96 -11.93 19.09 -1.18
C SER A 96 -11.91 17.70 -1.79
N VAL A 97 -12.65 17.57 -2.89
CA VAL A 97 -12.60 16.38 -3.75
C VAL A 97 -11.89 16.77 -5.02
N LYS A 98 -10.77 16.12 -5.31
CA LYS A 98 -9.99 16.34 -6.54
C LYS A 98 -10.17 15.17 -7.49
N HIS A 99 -10.39 15.49 -8.76
CA HIS A 99 -10.53 14.52 -9.84
C HIS A 99 -9.33 14.61 -10.78
N PHE A 100 -8.58 13.52 -10.90
CA PHE A 100 -7.44 13.42 -11.80
C PHE A 100 -7.73 12.45 -12.92
N LEU A 101 -7.46 12.88 -14.16
CA LEU A 101 -7.61 12.04 -15.34
C LEU A 101 -6.23 11.60 -15.79
N ILE A 102 -5.96 10.30 -15.80
CA ILE A 102 -4.68 9.74 -16.20
C ILE A 102 -4.86 8.74 -17.33
N GLN A 103 -3.83 8.58 -18.16
CA GLN A 103 -3.77 7.44 -19.09
C GLN A 103 -3.54 6.15 -18.32
N LYS A 104 -4.10 5.05 -18.81
CA LYS A 104 -3.99 3.71 -18.19
C LYS A 104 -2.55 3.25 -17.93
N LYS A 105 -1.60 3.67 -18.77
CA LYS A 105 -0.15 3.41 -18.57
C LYS A 105 0.40 3.97 -17.25
N TYR A 106 -0.24 5.00 -16.68
CA TYR A 106 0.13 5.60 -15.40
C TYR A 106 -0.66 5.03 -14.21
N GLN A 107 -1.61 4.13 -14.45
CA GLN A 107 -2.43 3.57 -13.39
C GLN A 107 -1.58 2.79 -12.38
N THR A 108 -0.73 1.88 -12.87
CA THR A 108 0.11 1.02 -12.05
C THR A 108 1.02 1.84 -11.14
N ILE A 109 1.61 2.91 -11.66
CA ILE A 109 2.52 3.76 -10.87
C ILE A 109 1.80 4.54 -9.78
N CYS A 110 0.60 5.07 -10.06
CA CYS A 110 -0.23 5.75 -9.06
C CYS A 110 -0.68 4.78 -7.97
N TYR A 111 -1.11 3.58 -8.36
CA TYR A 111 -1.51 2.52 -7.44
C TYR A 111 -0.35 2.05 -6.55
N ASN A 112 0.79 1.76 -7.15
CA ASN A 112 2.00 1.32 -6.45
C ASN A 112 2.50 2.39 -5.47
N TYR A 113 2.49 3.66 -5.89
CA TYR A 113 2.82 4.77 -5.01
C TYR A 113 1.89 4.86 -3.81
N PHE A 114 0.56 4.84 -4.03
CA PHE A 114 -0.42 4.88 -2.95
C PHE A 114 -0.21 3.72 -1.97
N LYS A 115 0.01 2.51 -2.50
CA LYS A 115 0.16 1.28 -1.73
C LYS A 115 1.43 1.30 -0.86
N ILE A 116 2.56 1.75 -1.40
CA ILE A 116 3.82 1.88 -0.65
C ILE A 116 3.75 3.02 0.36
N ARG A 117 3.14 4.15 -0.02
CA ARG A 117 2.98 5.29 0.89
C ARG A 117 2.13 4.95 2.11
N ASN A 118 1.04 4.21 1.91
CA ASN A 118 0.11 3.82 2.95
C ASN A 118 0.29 2.38 3.43
N PHE A 119 1.48 1.80 3.22
CA PHE A 119 1.76 0.39 3.51
C PHE A 119 1.39 0.01 4.95
N ASP A 120 1.72 0.85 5.92
CA ASP A 120 1.43 0.66 7.35
C ASP A 120 -0.07 0.46 7.62
N THR A 121 -0.92 1.32 7.06
CA THR A 121 -2.37 1.20 7.24
C THR A 121 -2.92 0.00 6.44
N ILE A 122 -2.43 -0.18 5.22
CA ILE A 122 -2.87 -1.27 4.32
C ILE A 122 -2.52 -2.64 4.90
N ILE A 123 -1.30 -2.83 5.42
CA ILE A 123 -0.86 -4.12 5.95
C ILE A 123 -1.64 -4.47 7.22
N GLN A 124 -1.93 -3.49 8.08
CA GLN A 124 -2.73 -3.72 9.28
C GLN A 124 -4.17 -4.10 8.94
N ASP A 125 -4.80 -3.45 7.95
CA ASP A 125 -6.13 -3.82 7.47
C ASP A 125 -6.12 -5.22 6.82
N LYS A 126 -5.09 -5.55 6.03
CA LYS A 126 -4.92 -6.89 5.46
C LYS A 126 -4.76 -7.97 6.52
N ILE A 127 -3.93 -7.73 7.55
CA ILE A 127 -3.75 -8.66 8.69
C ILE A 127 -5.10 -8.87 9.40
N LYS A 128 -5.83 -7.78 9.68
CA LYS A 128 -7.15 -7.84 10.32
C LYS A 128 -8.14 -8.65 9.50
N LYS A 129 -8.25 -8.37 8.20
CA LYS A 129 -9.13 -9.10 7.27
C LYS A 129 -8.75 -10.57 7.17
N TRP A 130 -7.45 -10.88 7.15
CA TRP A 130 -6.96 -12.25 7.17
C TRP A 130 -7.48 -13.00 8.39
N PHE A 131 -7.25 -12.49 9.60
CA PHE A 131 -7.77 -13.12 10.82
C PHE A 131 -9.30 -13.25 10.82
N LEU A 132 -10.05 -12.24 10.36
CA LEU A 132 -11.51 -12.30 10.32
C LEU A 132 -12.06 -13.35 9.34
N ASN A 133 -11.26 -13.80 8.37
CA ASN A 133 -11.62 -14.85 7.43
C ASN A 133 -11.22 -16.25 7.91
N GLU A 134 -10.45 -16.35 9.00
CA GLU A 134 -9.98 -17.62 9.51
C GLU A 134 -11.04 -18.27 10.44
N PRO A 135 -11.42 -19.54 10.21
CA PRO A 135 -12.50 -20.20 10.95
C PRO A 135 -12.20 -20.43 12.44
N TRP A 136 -10.91 -20.47 12.81
CA TRP A 136 -10.46 -20.66 14.18
C TRP A 136 -10.34 -19.34 14.95
N TYR A 137 -10.42 -18.18 14.28
CA TYR A 137 -10.15 -16.90 14.90
C TYR A 137 -11.34 -16.37 15.69
N PHE A 138 -11.08 -16.08 16.97
CA PHE A 138 -12.01 -15.44 17.89
C PHE A 138 -11.34 -14.20 18.47
N PRO A 139 -11.94 -13.00 18.30
CA PRO A 139 -11.36 -11.76 18.80
C PRO A 139 -11.04 -11.82 20.29
N LYS A 140 -9.88 -11.26 20.68
CA LYS A 140 -9.42 -11.15 22.09
C LYS A 140 -9.23 -12.48 22.84
N THR A 141 -9.27 -13.61 22.16
CA THR A 141 -9.15 -14.93 22.79
C THR A 141 -7.71 -15.45 22.74
N PHE A 142 -6.97 -15.12 21.69
CA PHE A 142 -5.64 -15.69 21.44
C PHE A 142 -4.52 -14.72 21.85
N PRO A 143 -3.45 -15.21 22.48
CA PRO A 143 -2.27 -14.40 22.77
C PRO A 143 -1.48 -14.07 21.49
N SER A 144 -0.70 -12.99 21.54
CA SER A 144 0.02 -12.44 20.38
C SER A 144 0.95 -13.43 19.68
N ASN A 145 1.59 -14.32 20.43
CA ASN A 145 2.47 -15.35 19.89
C ASN A 145 1.72 -16.40 19.06
N VAL A 146 0.50 -16.77 19.46
CA VAL A 146 -0.36 -17.71 18.71
C VAL A 146 -0.81 -17.06 17.40
N LEU A 147 -1.28 -15.82 17.48
CA LEU A 147 -1.68 -15.05 16.29
C LEU A 147 -0.51 -14.89 15.31
N LEU A 148 0.68 -14.57 15.83
CA LEU A 148 1.89 -14.43 15.02
C LEU A 148 2.27 -15.75 14.35
N LYS A 149 2.24 -16.87 15.09
CA LYS A 149 2.54 -18.19 14.55
C LYS A 149 1.65 -18.52 13.35
N HIS A 150 0.33 -18.41 13.52
CA HIS A 150 -0.62 -18.68 12.44
C HIS A 150 -0.40 -17.80 11.21
N LEU A 151 -0.14 -16.50 11.42
CA LEU A 151 0.11 -15.58 10.31
C LEU A 151 1.40 -15.95 9.54
N LEU A 152 2.49 -16.27 10.25
CA LEU A 152 3.80 -16.59 9.66
C LEU A 152 3.88 -17.98 9.00
N GLU A 153 3.04 -18.91 9.44
CA GLU A 153 2.91 -20.27 8.85
C GLU A 153 1.97 -20.30 7.65
N SER A 154 1.18 -19.24 7.44
CA SER A 154 0.33 -19.08 6.26
C SER A 154 1.10 -18.53 5.04
N ASN A 155 0.43 -18.46 3.89
CA ASN A 155 0.95 -17.80 2.69
C ASN A 155 0.87 -16.26 2.74
N PHE A 156 0.41 -15.68 3.85
CA PHE A 156 0.25 -14.22 3.98
C PHE A 156 1.57 -13.48 3.72
N CYS A 157 2.67 -13.94 4.32
CA CYS A 157 3.98 -13.32 4.12
C CYS A 157 4.48 -13.45 2.68
N ASP A 158 4.17 -14.55 2.00
CA ASP A 158 4.55 -14.78 0.60
C ASP A 158 3.86 -13.78 -0.32
N ILE A 159 2.54 -13.60 -0.12
CA ILE A 159 1.73 -12.64 -0.89
C ILE A 159 2.30 -11.23 -0.73
N ILE A 160 2.57 -10.81 0.51
CA ILE A 160 3.13 -9.47 0.77
C ILE A 160 4.54 -9.31 0.21
N TYR A 161 5.36 -10.37 0.27
CA TYR A 161 6.70 -10.37 -0.30
C TYR A 161 6.67 -10.12 -1.81
N THR A 162 5.85 -10.88 -2.55
CA THR A 162 5.66 -10.71 -3.99
C THR A 162 5.17 -9.30 -4.31
N GLU A 163 4.12 -8.85 -3.61
CA GLU A 163 3.54 -7.52 -3.82
C GLU A 163 4.53 -6.37 -3.55
N VAL A 164 5.45 -6.51 -2.59
CA VAL A 164 6.45 -5.47 -2.28
C VAL A 164 7.57 -5.47 -3.31
N ASN A 165 8.05 -6.64 -3.73
CA ASN A 165 9.12 -6.72 -4.73
C ASN A 165 8.65 -6.25 -6.10
N GLU A 166 7.41 -6.56 -6.52
CA GLU A 166 6.82 -6.03 -7.76
C GLU A 166 6.78 -4.49 -7.83
N ILE A 167 6.85 -3.82 -6.68
CA ILE A 167 6.82 -2.36 -6.61
C ILE A 167 8.21 -1.76 -6.44
N LEU A 168 9.06 -2.38 -5.62
CA LEU A 168 10.34 -1.81 -5.20
C LEU A 168 11.56 -2.31 -6.01
N GLU A 169 11.39 -3.33 -6.85
CA GLU A 169 12.39 -3.78 -7.85
C GLU A 169 12.14 -3.13 -9.21
#